data_AF-A0A9P2UPD3-F1
#
_entry.id   AF-A0A9P2UPD3-F1
#
_cell.length_a   1.000
_cell.length_b   1.000
_cell.length_c   1.000
_cell.angle_alpha   90.00
_cell.angle_beta   90.00
_cell.angle_gamma   90.00
#
_symmetry.space_group_name_H-M   'P 1'
#
loop_
_entity.id
_entity.type
_entity.pdbx_description
1 polymer ?
#
loop_
_entity_poly.entity_id
_entity_poly.type
_entity_poly.pdbx_seq_one_letter_code
_entity_poly.pdbx_strand_id
1 'polypeptide(L)'
;MLAERGISVDHTTIYRWVQCYAPEMEKRLRWFWRRGFDPSWRLDETYVKVRGKWTYLYRAVDKRGDTIDFYLSPTRSAKAAKRFLGKALRGLKHWEKPATLNTDKAPSYGAAITELKREGKLDRETAHRQ
;
A
#
# COMPACT_ATOMS: atom_id res chain seq x y z
N MET A 1 0.77 -5.65 -28.48
CA MET A 1 2.02 -5.72 -27.69
C MET A 1 3.23 -5.94 -28.59
N LEU A 2 4.49 -5.73 -28.15
CA LEU A 2 5.70 -5.82 -29.01
C LEU A 2 5.83 -7.14 -29.79
N ALA A 3 5.40 -8.25 -29.19
CA ALA A 3 5.33 -9.55 -29.84
C ALA A 3 4.34 -9.57 -31.04
N GLU A 4 3.20 -8.90 -30.94
CA GLU A 4 2.24 -8.76 -32.06
C GLU A 4 2.82 -7.94 -33.22
N ARG A 5 3.90 -7.17 -32.98
CA ARG A 5 4.65 -6.43 -34.01
C ARG A 5 5.89 -7.19 -34.51
N GLY A 6 6.04 -8.47 -34.15
CA GLY A 6 7.18 -9.29 -34.56
C GLY A 6 8.49 -9.01 -33.83
N ILE A 7 8.47 -8.23 -32.74
CA ILE A 7 9.66 -7.89 -31.98
C ILE A 7 9.81 -8.85 -30.80
N SER A 8 10.86 -9.69 -30.84
CA SER A 8 11.24 -10.56 -29.72
C SER A 8 11.98 -9.77 -28.66
N VAL A 9 11.54 -9.87 -27.41
CA VAL A 9 12.12 -9.15 -26.27
C VAL A 9 12.34 -10.13 -25.13
N ASP A 10 13.57 -10.17 -24.60
CA ASP A 10 13.87 -11.00 -23.44
C ASP A 10 13.20 -10.45 -22.17
N HIS A 11 12.78 -11.35 -21.27
CA HIS A 11 12.13 -11.00 -20.02
C HIS A 11 12.98 -10.05 -19.14
N THR A 12 14.32 -10.14 -19.18
CA THR A 12 15.20 -9.23 -18.45
C THR A 12 15.17 -7.81 -19.02
N THR A 13 14.90 -7.66 -20.32
CA THR A 13 14.73 -6.35 -20.97
C THR A 13 13.47 -5.65 -20.47
N ILE A 14 12.35 -6.38 -20.40
CA ILE A 14 11.10 -5.88 -19.81
C ILE A 14 11.33 -5.48 -18.35
N TYR A 15 12.01 -6.32 -17.56
CA TYR A 15 12.33 -5.99 -16.17
C TYR A 15 13.15 -4.70 -16.04
N ARG A 16 14.21 -4.53 -16.85
CA ARG A 16 15.04 -3.31 -16.87
C ARG A 16 14.22 -2.07 -17.24
N TRP A 17 13.31 -2.18 -18.21
CA TRP A 17 12.40 -1.09 -18.55
C TRP A 17 11.47 -0.74 -17.40
N VAL A 18 10.89 -1.73 -16.71
CA VAL A 18 10.06 -1.46 -15.52
C VAL A 18 10.87 -0.73 -14.45
N GLN A 19 12.10 -1.19 -14.15
CA GLN A 19 12.96 -0.53 -13.16
C GLN A 19 13.32 0.92 -13.56
N CYS A 20 13.56 1.18 -14.85
CA CYS A 20 13.94 2.49 -15.34
C CYS A 20 12.75 3.45 -15.44
N TYR A 21 11.63 3.00 -16.01
CA TYR A 21 10.52 3.88 -16.39
C TYR A 21 9.42 3.96 -15.34
N ALA A 22 9.20 2.93 -14.51
CA ALA A 22 8.13 2.98 -13.50
C ALA A 22 8.29 4.16 -12.51
N PRO A 23 9.49 4.48 -11.99
CA PRO A 23 9.67 5.64 -11.11
C PRO A 23 9.36 6.97 -11.81
N GLU A 24 9.76 7.11 -13.07
CA GLU A 24 9.51 8.33 -13.85
C GLU A 24 8.02 8.48 -14.19
N MET A 25 7.35 7.37 -14.53
CA MET A 25 5.91 7.33 -14.72
C MET A 25 5.17 7.71 -13.43
N GLU A 26 5.56 7.14 -12.29
CA GLU A 26 4.97 7.48 -10.99
C GLU A 26 5.14 8.97 -10.70
N LYS A 27 6.34 9.55 -10.89
CA LYS A 27 6.59 10.98 -10.68
C LYS A 27 5.68 11.87 -11.52
N ARG A 28 5.46 11.54 -12.79
CA ARG A 28 4.65 12.35 -13.73
C ARG A 28 3.16 12.14 -13.59
N LEU A 29 2.72 10.93 -13.21
CA LEU A 29 1.30 10.53 -13.18
C LEU A 29 0.68 10.55 -11.78
N ARG A 30 1.48 10.66 -10.71
CA ARG A 30 0.98 10.63 -9.32
C ARG A 30 -0.16 11.62 -9.07
N TRP A 31 -0.08 12.83 -9.61
CA TRP A 31 -1.13 13.85 -9.42
C TRP A 31 -2.45 13.46 -10.09
N PHE A 32 -2.40 12.74 -11.22
CA PHE A 32 -3.59 12.27 -11.93
C PHE A 32 -4.23 11.06 -11.25
N TRP A 33 -3.42 10.19 -10.65
CA TRP A 33 -3.89 9.00 -9.91
C TRP A 33 -4.46 9.33 -8.54
N ARG A 34 -4.07 10.44 -7.91
CA ARG A 34 -4.72 10.96 -6.69
C ARG A 34 -6.08 11.62 -6.99
N ARG A 35 -6.89 11.03 -7.87
CA ARG A 35 -8.20 11.55 -8.26
C ARG A 35 -9.24 11.19 -7.19
N GLY A 36 -9.45 12.14 -6.28
CA GLY A 36 -10.43 12.04 -5.21
C GLY A 36 -9.82 11.41 -3.97
N PHE A 37 -9.82 12.18 -2.89
CA PHE A 37 -9.49 11.63 -1.58
C PHE A 37 -10.67 10.77 -1.12
N ASP A 38 -10.47 9.46 -1.05
CA ASP A 38 -11.41 8.54 -0.42
C ASP A 38 -11.04 8.37 1.07
N PRO A 39 -11.90 8.80 2.01
CA PRO A 39 -11.61 8.73 3.44
C PRO A 39 -11.70 7.32 4.01
N SER A 40 -12.16 6.33 3.23
CA SER A 40 -12.34 4.95 3.65
C SER A 40 -11.34 4.04 2.97
N TRP A 41 -10.43 3.46 3.76
CA TRP A 41 -9.41 2.53 3.28
C TRP A 41 -9.77 1.11 3.68
N ARG A 42 -9.42 0.14 2.83
CA ARG A 42 -9.45 -1.29 3.13
C ARG A 42 -8.02 -1.79 3.24
N LEU A 43 -7.69 -2.38 4.38
CA LEU A 43 -6.39 -2.93 4.69
C LEU A 43 -6.50 -4.45 4.67
N ASP A 44 -5.54 -5.09 4.03
CA ASP A 44 -5.52 -6.53 3.79
C ASP A 44 -4.09 -7.05 3.96
N GLU A 45 -3.95 -8.29 4.43
CA GLU A 45 -2.68 -9.01 4.48
C GLU A 45 -2.81 -10.37 3.85
N THR A 46 -1.96 -10.64 2.87
CA THR A 46 -1.85 -11.96 2.25
C THR A 46 -0.41 -12.43 2.28
N TYR A 47 -0.18 -13.73 2.09
CA TYR A 47 1.15 -14.32 2.07
C TYR A 47 1.57 -14.64 0.63
N VAL A 48 2.78 -14.24 0.25
CA VAL A 48 3.35 -14.42 -1.09
C VAL A 48 4.74 -15.02 -1.00
N LYS A 49 5.14 -15.85 -1.99
CA LYS A 49 6.51 -16.37 -2.05
C LYS A 49 7.42 -15.38 -2.76
N VAL A 50 8.45 -14.89 -2.07
CA VAL A 50 9.52 -14.07 -2.63
C VAL A 50 10.81 -14.87 -2.59
N ARG A 51 11.38 -15.18 -3.76
CA ARG A 51 12.59 -16.03 -3.89
C ARG A 51 12.48 -17.34 -3.09
N GLY A 52 11.32 -17.99 -3.15
CA GLY A 52 11.04 -19.25 -2.46
C GLY A 52 10.66 -19.12 -0.98
N LYS A 53 10.75 -17.94 -0.36
CA LYS A 53 10.40 -17.72 1.06
C LYS A 53 9.03 -17.05 1.20
N TRP A 54 8.20 -17.56 2.11
CA TRP A 54 6.92 -16.93 2.44
C TRP A 54 7.14 -15.56 3.11
N THR A 55 6.43 -14.56 2.63
CA THR A 55 6.47 -13.17 3.10
C THR A 55 5.05 -12.64 3.16
N TYR A 56 4.73 -11.79 4.13
CA TYR A 56 3.44 -11.13 4.25
C TYR A 56 3.42 -9.84 3.43
N LEU A 57 2.48 -9.75 2.51
CA LEU A 57 2.14 -8.55 1.74
C LEU A 57 0.98 -7.84 2.41
N TYR A 58 1.27 -6.69 2.98
CA TYR A 58 0.30 -5.72 3.45
C TYR A 58 -0.11 -4.83 2.29
N ARG A 59 -1.42 -4.57 2.13
CA ARG A 59 -1.96 -3.73 1.06
C ARG A 59 -3.06 -2.83 1.58
N ALA A 60 -3.08 -1.60 1.10
CA ALA A 60 -4.14 -0.63 1.32
C ALA A 60 -4.74 -0.27 -0.02
N VAL A 61 -6.06 -0.38 -0.11
CA VAL A 61 -6.84 0.08 -1.26
C VAL A 61 -7.93 1.01 -0.79
N ASP A 62 -8.34 1.92 -1.66
CA ASP A 62 -9.46 2.80 -1.36
C ASP A 62 -10.82 2.11 -1.60
N LYS A 63 -11.90 2.89 -1.54
CA LYS A 63 -13.25 2.39 -1.78
C LYS A 63 -13.45 1.90 -3.22
N ARG A 64 -12.79 2.55 -4.19
CA ARG A 64 -12.91 2.34 -5.65
C ARG A 64 -12.02 1.20 -6.14
N GLY A 65 -11.10 0.74 -5.31
CA GLY A 65 -10.17 -0.35 -5.61
C GLY A 65 -8.78 0.14 -6.03
N ASP A 66 -8.54 1.46 -6.01
CA ASP A 66 -7.23 2.01 -6.33
C ASP A 66 -6.24 1.71 -5.19
N THR A 67 -5.02 1.34 -5.57
CA THR A 67 -3.98 0.98 -4.60
C THR A 67 -3.38 2.24 -3.99
N ILE A 68 -3.43 2.32 -2.66
CA ILE A 68 -2.85 3.41 -1.89
C ILE A 68 -1.37 3.14 -1.63
N ASP A 69 -1.08 1.99 -1.02
CA ASP A 69 0.29 1.55 -0.77
C ASP A 69 0.33 0.05 -0.47
N PHE A 70 1.54 -0.52 -0.52
CA PHE A 70 1.85 -1.89 -0.12
C PHE A 70 3.16 -1.97 0.65
N TYR A 71 3.30 -3.04 1.44
CA TYR A 71 4.50 -3.30 2.22
C TYR A 71 4.74 -4.79 2.40
N LEU A 72 5.97 -5.23 2.17
CA LEU A 72 6.39 -6.61 2.39
C LEU A 72 7.10 -6.73 3.74
N SER A 73 6.70 -7.74 4.52
CA SER A 73 7.30 -8.07 5.81
C SER A 73 7.49 -9.58 5.93
N PRO A 74 8.64 -10.07 6.42
CA PRO A 74 8.83 -11.49 6.70
C PRO A 74 7.90 -12.00 7.82
N THR A 75 7.37 -11.12 8.67
CA THR A 75 6.51 -11.49 9.81
C THR A 75 5.16 -10.77 9.78
N ARG A 76 4.11 -11.47 10.22
CA ARG A 76 2.81 -10.90 10.52
C ARG A 76 2.83 -10.39 11.96
N SER A 77 3.04 -9.09 12.15
CA SER A 77 3.14 -8.48 13.48
C SER A 77 2.54 -7.09 13.53
N ALA A 78 2.16 -6.65 14.74
CA ALA A 78 1.71 -5.27 14.96
C ALA A 78 2.79 -4.24 14.55
N LYS A 79 4.08 -4.57 14.75
CA LYS A 79 5.21 -3.74 14.32
C LYS A 79 5.25 -3.59 12.79
N ALA A 80 5.00 -4.67 12.06
CA ALA A 80 4.93 -4.63 10.60
C ALA A 80 3.72 -3.84 10.11
N ALA A 81 2.54 -4.08 10.69
CA ALA A 81 1.31 -3.32 10.40
C ALA A 81 1.49 -1.81 10.66
N LYS A 82 2.12 -1.44 11.78
CA LYS A 82 2.43 -0.04 12.10
C LYS A 82 3.41 0.58 11.10
N ARG A 83 4.46 -0.15 10.70
CA ARG A 83 5.42 0.33 9.69
C ARG A 83 4.73 0.55 8.35
N PHE A 84 3.86 -0.37 7.95
CA PHE A 84 3.06 -0.25 6.75
C PHE A 84 2.15 0.99 6.79
N LEU A 85 1.31 1.12 7.81
CA LEU A 85 0.41 2.27 7.96
C LEU A 85 1.18 3.59 8.08
N GLY A 86 2.27 3.61 8.84
CA GLY A 86 3.13 4.79 8.94
C GLY A 86 3.82 5.17 7.63
N LYS A 87 4.06 4.21 6.72
CA LYS A 87 4.55 4.47 5.36
C LYS A 87 3.42 5.06 4.50
N ALA A 88 2.24 4.44 4.50
CA ALA A 88 1.09 4.88 3.72
C ALA A 88 0.60 6.29 4.12
N LEU A 89 0.68 6.64 5.41
CA LEU A 89 0.30 7.96 5.93
C LEU A 89 1.37 9.03 5.73
N ARG A 90 2.59 8.67 5.31
CA ARG A 90 3.72 9.60 5.25
C ARG A 90 3.51 10.61 4.12
N GLY A 91 3.63 11.89 4.45
CA GLY A 91 3.52 12.98 3.48
C GLY A 91 2.08 13.29 3.04
N LEU A 92 1.08 12.64 3.66
CA LEU A 92 -0.32 13.02 3.52
C LEU A 92 -0.61 14.25 4.40
N LYS A 93 -1.32 15.21 3.83
CA LYS A 93 -1.91 16.32 4.59
C LYS A 93 -2.96 15.78 5.55
N HIS A 94 -3.30 16.55 6.58
CA HIS A 94 -4.27 16.12 7.59
C HIS A 94 -5.62 15.70 6.97
N TRP A 95 -6.13 16.47 6.01
CA TRP A 95 -7.37 16.16 5.28
C TRP A 95 -7.26 14.99 4.30
N GLU A 96 -6.04 14.54 3.95
CA GLU A 96 -5.80 13.35 3.11
C GLU A 96 -5.69 12.06 3.94
N LYS A 97 -5.77 12.13 5.28
CA LYS A 97 -5.70 10.96 6.15
C LYS A 97 -7.07 10.28 6.22
N PRO A 98 -7.13 8.93 6.28
CA PRO A 98 -8.38 8.21 6.27
C PRO A 98 -9.22 8.50 7.52
N ALA A 99 -10.51 8.75 7.33
CA ALA A 99 -11.48 8.80 8.40
C ALA A 99 -11.92 7.39 8.82
N THR A 100 -11.80 6.39 7.96
CA THR A 100 -12.17 5.00 8.26
C THR A 100 -11.13 4.02 7.73
N LEU A 101 -10.69 3.10 8.59
CA LEU A 101 -9.87 1.95 8.26
C LEU A 101 -10.72 0.69 8.44
N ASN A 102 -10.91 -0.06 7.35
CA ASN A 102 -11.54 -1.37 7.38
C ASN A 102 -10.43 -2.41 7.31
N THR A 103 -10.37 -3.31 8.28
CA THR A 103 -9.40 -4.40 8.28
C THR A 103 -10.12 -5.72 8.35
N ASP A 104 -9.44 -6.81 8.03
CA ASP A 104 -9.88 -8.11 8.52
C ASP A 104 -9.75 -8.15 10.06
N LYS A 105 -10.27 -9.21 10.69
CA LYS A 105 -10.19 -9.39 12.15
C LYS A 105 -8.77 -9.67 12.66
N ALA A 106 -7.72 -9.28 11.94
CA ALA A 106 -6.34 -9.43 12.38
C ALA A 106 -6.06 -8.55 13.62
N PRO A 107 -5.57 -9.15 14.73
CA PRO A 107 -5.24 -8.38 15.94
C PRO A 107 -4.08 -7.38 15.74
N SER A 108 -3.24 -7.59 14.73
CA SER A 108 -2.07 -6.74 14.43
C SER A 108 -2.43 -5.29 14.13
N TYR A 109 -3.57 -5.05 13.45
CA TYR A 109 -3.97 -3.70 13.10
C TYR A 109 -4.49 -2.89 14.29
N GLY A 110 -5.25 -3.51 15.21
CA GLY A 110 -5.79 -2.79 16.38
C GLY A 110 -4.68 -2.16 17.24
N ALA A 111 -3.61 -2.92 17.50
CA ALA A 111 -2.44 -2.42 18.22
C ALA A 111 -1.70 -1.31 17.44
N ALA A 112 -1.51 -1.50 16.13
CA ALA A 112 -0.84 -0.54 15.27
C ALA A 112 -1.60 0.80 15.17
N ILE A 113 -2.92 0.76 15.01
CA ILE A 113 -3.79 1.92 14.91
C ILE A 113 -3.78 2.71 16.21
N THR A 114 -3.93 2.04 17.35
CA THR A 114 -3.86 2.67 18.69
C THR A 114 -2.54 3.42 18.87
N GLU A 115 -1.43 2.80 18.48
CA GLU A 115 -0.12 3.42 18.63
C GLU A 115 0.07 4.63 17.69
N LEU A 116 -0.43 4.55 16.45
CA LEU A 116 -0.38 5.67 15.49
C LEU A 116 -1.26 6.86 15.89
N LYS A 117 -2.41 6.60 16.55
CA LYS A 117 -3.23 7.65 17.17
C LYS A 117 -2.50 8.32 18.31
N ARG A 118 -1.82 7.55 19.16
CA ARG A 118 -0.99 8.08 20.27
C ARG A 118 0.15 8.95 19.78
N GLU A 119 0.78 8.59 18.66
CA GLU A 119 1.85 9.37 18.02
C GLU A 119 1.36 10.59 17.24
N GLY A 120 0.04 10.83 17.13
CA GLY A 120 -0.53 11.92 16.33
C GLY A 120 -0.38 11.73 14.80
N LYS A 121 0.04 10.55 14.35
CA LYS A 121 0.17 10.23 12.92
C LYS A 121 -1.16 9.91 12.27
N LEU A 122 -2.09 9.35 13.03
CA LEU A 122 -3.48 9.11 12.63
C LEU A 122 -4.42 9.95 13.51
N ASP A 123 -5.55 10.36 12.96
CA ASP A 123 -6.56 11.07 13.74
C ASP A 123 -7.12 10.18 14.85
N ARG A 124 -7.38 10.77 16.03
CA ARG A 124 -8.04 10.10 17.14
C ARG A 124 -9.44 9.64 16.76
N GLU A 125 -10.12 10.41 15.92
CA GLU A 125 -11.48 10.14 15.44
C GLU A 125 -11.53 9.10 14.31
N THR A 126 -10.39 8.70 13.72
CA THR A 126 -10.38 7.68 12.66
C THR A 126 -11.07 6.40 13.16
N ALA A 127 -12.15 6.00 12.51
CA ALA A 127 -12.88 4.79 12.83
C ALA A 127 -12.10 3.56 12.36
N HIS A 128 -12.00 2.54 13.22
CA HIS A 128 -11.48 1.22 12.85
C HIS A 128 -12.64 0.23 12.84
N ARG A 129 -12.90 -0.39 11.69
CA ARG A 129 -13.95 -1.40 11.48
C ARG A 129 -13.33 -2.74 11.14
N GLN A 130 -13.89 -3.83 11.68
CA GLN A 130 -13.42 -5.22 11.53
C GLN A 130 -14.58 -6.17 11.23
#